data_AF-A0A5C6BDN0-F1
#
_entry.id   AF-A0A5C6BDN0-F1
#
_cell.length_a   1.000
_cell.length_b   1.000
_cell.length_c   1.000
_cell.angle_alpha   90.00
_cell.angle_beta   90.00
_cell.angle_gamma   90.00
#
_symmetry.space_group_name_H-M   'P 1'
#
loop_
_entity.id
_entity.type
_entity.pdbx_description
1 polymer ?
#
loop_
_entity_poly.entity_id
_entity_poly.type
_entity_poly.pdbx_seq_one_letter_code
_entity_poly.pdbx_strand_id
1 'polypeptide(L)'
;MAFDFTVSRHRDGPDDVLEDFSGNLIGDCWSGFQKINVRSDSRIMFAACWAHARRKIDECRSAFPLQVAKLESLIGMLYDIEDQIKTLDEAVRLARRQSLSRHVLDQIDAYLSSDAMSTLNVLPKSNLGIAASYVRNHRDALSRFIEDPSIPIDNNDCEQLMKRVATGRKNGLFKGSLAAGERAANLLTII
;
A
#
# COMPACT_ATOMS: atom_id res chain seq x y z
N MET A 1 16.06 5.28 7.95
CA MET A 1 15.40 4.00 7.62
C MET A 1 16.00 2.94 8.51
N ALA A 2 15.20 2.08 9.11
CA ALA A 2 15.69 0.96 9.93
C ALA A 2 15.25 -0.35 9.28
N PHE A 3 16.12 -1.36 9.36
CA PHE A 3 15.85 -2.72 8.93
C PHE A 3 15.94 -3.63 10.13
N ASP A 4 14.93 -4.47 10.31
CA ASP A 4 14.91 -5.50 11.31
C ASP A 4 14.99 -6.89 10.65
N PHE A 5 15.72 -7.81 11.26
CA PHE A 5 15.91 -9.16 10.73
C PHE A 5 15.01 -10.15 11.47
N THR A 6 14.09 -10.76 10.72
CA THR A 6 13.29 -11.89 11.20
C THR A 6 13.70 -13.18 10.49
N VAL A 7 13.69 -14.30 11.21
CA VAL A 7 13.97 -15.64 10.64
C VAL A 7 12.81 -16.21 9.82
N SER A 8 11.64 -15.58 9.92
CA SER A 8 10.41 -16.01 9.28
C SER A 8 9.62 -14.79 8.80
N ARG A 9 8.59 -15.05 7.99
CA ARG A 9 7.56 -14.07 7.63
C ARG A 9 6.31 -14.25 8.50
N HIS A 10 6.48 -14.73 9.73
CA HIS A 10 5.38 -14.83 10.68
C HIS A 10 4.96 -13.44 11.15
N ARG A 11 3.77 -13.38 11.77
CA ARG A 11 3.13 -12.14 12.20
C ARG A 11 3.78 -11.56 13.46
N ASP A 12 4.39 -12.41 14.28
CA ASP A 12 5.14 -12.04 15.48
C ASP A 12 6.23 -11.01 15.21
N GLY A 13 7.00 -11.16 14.12
CA GLY A 13 8.08 -10.24 13.77
C GLY A 13 7.66 -8.76 13.76
N PRO A 14 6.67 -8.35 12.94
CA PRO A 14 6.14 -6.99 12.97
C PRO A 14 5.56 -6.56 14.32
N ASP A 15 4.98 -7.46 15.11
CA ASP A 15 4.41 -7.11 16.40
C ASP A 15 5.51 -6.75 17.41
N ASP A 16 6.60 -7.53 17.41
CA ASP A 16 7.78 -7.28 18.23
C ASP A 16 8.47 -5.97 17.80
N VAL A 17 8.67 -5.77 16.49
CA VAL A 17 9.33 -4.56 15.95
C VAL A 17 8.52 -3.29 16.20
N LEU A 18 7.19 -3.39 16.26
CA LEU A 18 6.29 -2.26 16.44
C LEU A 18 5.73 -2.16 17.87
N GLU A 19 6.29 -2.91 18.83
CA GLU A 19 5.79 -2.99 20.21
C GLU A 19 5.59 -1.58 20.80
N ASP A 20 6.61 -0.73 20.72
CA ASP A 20 6.58 0.64 21.25
C ASP A 20 6.11 1.71 20.24
N PHE A 21 5.82 1.32 18.99
CA PHE A 21 5.48 2.28 17.93
C PHE A 21 4.04 2.79 18.05
N SER A 22 3.85 4.11 17.96
CA SER A 22 2.52 4.73 17.80
C SER A 22 2.54 5.70 16.62
N GLY A 23 1.50 5.62 15.79
CA GLY A 23 1.35 6.45 14.60
C GLY A 23 0.79 5.70 13.39
N ASN A 24 1.14 6.19 12.20
CA ASN A 24 0.64 5.67 10.94
C ASN A 24 1.59 4.62 10.36
N LEU A 25 1.06 3.45 10.00
CA LEU A 25 1.76 2.38 9.31
C LEU A 25 1.21 2.25 7.88
N ILE A 26 2.10 2.35 6.89
CA ILE A 26 1.73 2.29 5.47
C ILE A 26 2.43 1.10 4.83
N GLY A 27 1.66 0.24 4.16
CA GLY A 27 2.21 -0.97 3.57
C GLY A 27 1.33 -1.57 2.48
N ASP A 28 1.78 -2.71 1.99
CA ASP A 28 0.89 -3.63 1.31
C ASP A 28 -0.13 -4.17 2.33
N CYS A 29 -1.34 -4.50 1.89
CA CYS A 29 -2.34 -5.15 2.74
C CYS A 29 -1.99 -6.61 3.04
N TRP A 30 -0.73 -6.88 3.43
CA TRP A 30 -0.30 -8.19 3.88
C TRP A 30 -1.07 -8.61 5.12
N SER A 31 -1.41 -9.90 5.19
CA SER A 31 -2.26 -10.46 6.25
C SER A 31 -1.66 -10.36 7.65
N GLY A 32 -0.36 -10.09 7.78
CA GLY A 32 0.28 -9.78 9.06
C GLY A 32 -0.19 -8.45 9.66
N PHE A 33 -0.53 -7.45 8.84
CA PHE A 33 -1.03 -6.16 9.32
C PHE A 33 -2.54 -6.15 9.57
N GLN A 34 -3.26 -7.22 9.22
CA GLN A 34 -4.70 -7.30 9.49
C GLN A 34 -4.98 -7.12 10.98
N LYS A 35 -5.93 -6.24 11.29
CA LYS A 35 -6.34 -5.90 12.66
C LYS A 35 -5.20 -5.36 13.53
N ILE A 36 -4.12 -4.83 12.95
CA ILE A 36 -3.03 -4.23 13.73
C ILE A 36 -3.50 -3.08 14.62
N ASN A 37 -4.52 -2.33 14.19
CA ASN A 37 -5.16 -1.31 15.01
C ASN A 37 -5.79 -1.89 16.30
N VAL A 38 -6.46 -3.05 16.21
CA VAL A 38 -7.05 -3.72 17.38
C VAL A 38 -5.96 -4.32 18.25
N ARG A 39 -4.95 -4.95 17.64
CA ARG A 39 -3.87 -5.64 18.35
C ARG A 39 -2.89 -4.70 19.05
N SER A 40 -2.81 -3.46 18.58
CA SER A 40 -1.98 -2.40 19.18
C SER A 40 -2.78 -1.47 20.11
N ASP A 41 -4.02 -1.82 20.48
CA ASP A 41 -4.91 -0.97 21.28
C ASP A 41 -5.08 0.45 20.71
N SER A 42 -5.28 0.52 19.39
CA SER A 42 -5.43 1.74 18.59
C SER A 42 -4.20 2.66 18.54
N ARG A 43 -3.04 2.22 19.02
CA ARG A 43 -1.79 2.99 18.89
C ARG A 43 -1.31 3.11 17.45
N ILE A 44 -1.59 2.11 16.62
CA ILE A 44 -1.16 2.05 15.22
C ILE A 44 -2.38 2.13 14.29
N MET A 45 -2.35 3.11 13.40
CA MET A 45 -3.31 3.22 12.31
C MET A 45 -2.72 2.68 11.02
N PHE A 46 -3.39 1.71 10.39
CA PHE A 46 -2.94 1.16 9.12
C PHE A 46 -3.57 1.89 7.93
N ALA A 47 -2.73 2.30 6.98
CA ALA A 47 -3.13 2.79 5.66
C ALA A 47 -2.56 1.90 4.56
N ALA A 48 -3.35 1.69 3.52
CA ALA A 48 -2.98 0.85 2.38
C ALA A 48 -2.35 1.68 1.26
N CYS A 49 -1.33 1.11 0.62
CA CYS A 49 -0.61 1.75 -0.47
C CYS A 49 -1.34 1.63 -1.82
N TRP A 50 -1.65 2.75 -2.47
CA TRP A 50 -2.29 2.77 -3.79
C TRP A 50 -1.39 2.23 -4.91
N ALA A 51 -0.06 2.35 -4.80
CA ALA A 51 0.85 1.77 -5.80
C ALA A 51 0.70 0.24 -5.89
N HIS A 52 0.43 -0.44 -4.77
CA HIS A 52 0.14 -1.87 -4.75
C HIS A 52 -1.21 -2.20 -5.40
N ALA A 53 -2.26 -1.42 -5.10
CA ALA A 53 -3.56 -1.58 -5.73
C ALA A 53 -3.46 -1.41 -7.26
N ARG A 54 -2.77 -0.35 -7.71
CA ARG A 54 -2.53 -0.07 -9.12
C ARG A 54 -1.77 -1.18 -9.83
N ARG A 55 -0.68 -1.69 -9.23
CA ARG A 55 0.13 -2.78 -9.80
C ARG A 55 -0.71 -4.03 -10.06
N LYS A 56 -1.55 -4.43 -9.10
CA LYS A 56 -2.47 -5.58 -9.26
C LYS A 56 -3.47 -5.39 -10.41
N ILE A 57 -3.93 -4.15 -10.62
CA ILE A 57 -4.86 -3.82 -11.72
C ILE A 57 -4.12 -3.84 -13.06
N ASP A 58 -2.93 -3.23 -13.15
CA ASP A 58 -2.12 -3.20 -14.39
C ASP A 58 -1.73 -4.62 -14.86
N GLU A 59 -1.38 -5.51 -13.93
CA GLU A 59 -1.10 -6.94 -14.23
C GLU A 59 -2.27 -7.65 -14.94
N CYS A 60 -3.49 -7.10 -14.88
CA CYS A 60 -4.67 -7.65 -15.53
C CYS A 60 -4.90 -7.13 -16.97
N ARG A 61 -4.08 -6.18 -17.45
CA ARG A 61 -4.32 -5.43 -18.71
C ARG A 61 -4.49 -6.32 -19.93
N SER A 62 -3.72 -7.39 -20.02
CA SER A 62 -3.76 -8.29 -21.19
C SER A 62 -5.12 -8.94 -21.39
N ALA A 63 -5.83 -9.24 -20.30
CA ALA A 63 -7.14 -9.88 -20.33
C ALA A 63 -8.30 -8.88 -20.28
N PHE A 64 -8.11 -7.72 -19.61
CA PHE A 64 -9.17 -6.75 -19.35
C PHE A 64 -8.74 -5.31 -19.70
N PRO A 65 -8.35 -5.02 -20.95
CA PRO A 65 -7.70 -3.77 -21.31
C PRO A 65 -8.58 -2.53 -21.05
N LEU A 66 -9.89 -2.63 -21.30
CA LEU A 66 -10.82 -1.50 -21.12
C LEU A 66 -11.06 -1.19 -19.64
N GLN A 67 -11.29 -2.22 -18.82
CA GLN A 67 -11.53 -2.06 -17.38
C GLN A 67 -10.28 -1.55 -16.67
N VAL A 68 -9.12 -2.10 -17.03
CA VAL A 68 -7.83 -1.67 -16.49
C VAL A 68 -7.54 -0.22 -16.87
N ALA A 69 -7.72 0.18 -18.14
CA ALA A 69 -7.52 1.56 -18.55
C ALA A 69 -8.43 2.54 -17.78
N LYS A 70 -9.70 2.17 -17.54
CA LYS A 70 -10.62 3.02 -16.78
C LYS A 70 -10.20 3.14 -15.31
N LEU A 71 -9.89 2.04 -14.64
CA LEU A 71 -9.45 2.04 -13.25
C LEU A 71 -8.14 2.82 -13.08
N GLU A 72 -7.17 2.62 -13.96
CA GLU A 72 -5.92 3.36 -13.91
C GLU A 72 -6.09 4.84 -14.18
N SER A 73 -6.99 5.24 -15.07
CA SER A 73 -7.31 6.65 -15.28
C SER A 73 -7.87 7.28 -14.00
N LEU A 74 -8.74 6.58 -13.27
CA LEU A 74 -9.26 7.05 -11.98
C LEU A 74 -8.15 7.14 -10.92
N ILE A 75 -7.30 6.12 -10.82
CA ILE A 75 -6.16 6.11 -9.89
C ILE A 75 -5.17 7.22 -10.27
N GLY A 76 -4.92 7.43 -11.56
CA GLY A 76 -4.08 8.50 -12.08
C GLY A 76 -4.55 9.88 -11.61
N MET A 77 -5.86 10.13 -11.62
CA MET A 77 -6.41 11.38 -11.09
C MET A 77 -6.11 11.58 -9.60
N LEU A 78 -6.05 10.52 -8.78
CA LEU A 78 -5.62 10.65 -7.38
C LEU A 78 -4.18 11.16 -7.30
N TYR A 79 -3.29 10.61 -8.12
CA TYR A 79 -1.89 11.02 -8.18
C TYR A 79 -1.71 12.44 -8.73
N ASP A 80 -2.48 12.81 -9.76
CA ASP A 80 -2.47 14.16 -10.30
C ASP A 80 -2.89 15.19 -9.24
N ILE A 81 -3.85 14.85 -8.38
CA ILE A 81 -4.25 15.69 -7.24
C ILE A 81 -3.11 15.79 -6.24
N GLU A 82 -2.50 14.67 -5.84
CA GLU A 82 -1.38 14.65 -4.89
C GLU A 82 -0.20 15.49 -5.39
N ASP A 83 0.12 15.43 -6.68
CA ASP A 83 1.17 16.22 -7.30
C ASP A 83 0.91 17.73 -7.27
N GLN A 84 -0.36 18.15 -7.39
CA GLN A 84 -0.76 19.55 -7.32
C GLN A 84 -0.72 20.11 -5.90
N ILE A 85 -0.88 19.25 -4.88
CA ILE A 85 -1.03 19.70 -3.48
C ILE A 85 0.21 19.43 -2.61
N LYS A 86 1.22 18.72 -3.12
CA LYS A 86 2.38 18.29 -2.32
C LYS A 86 3.20 19.43 -1.70
N THR A 87 3.18 20.62 -2.30
CA THR A 87 3.89 21.82 -1.80
C THR A 87 3.02 22.72 -0.93
N LEU A 88 1.74 22.39 -0.75
CA LEU A 88 0.81 23.17 0.05
C LEU A 88 0.90 22.79 1.53
N ASP A 89 0.47 23.71 2.39
CA ASP A 89 0.36 23.47 3.81
C ASP A 89 -0.62 22.32 4.12
N GLU A 90 -0.37 21.61 5.22
CA GLU A 90 -1.11 20.38 5.58
C GLU A 90 -2.63 20.58 5.65
N ALA A 91 -3.09 21.71 6.20
CA ALA A 91 -4.52 22.01 6.28
C ALA A 91 -5.15 22.19 4.88
N VAL A 92 -4.45 22.86 3.97
CA VAL A 92 -4.91 23.07 2.59
C VAL A 92 -4.85 21.75 1.82
N ARG A 93 -3.78 20.96 2.01
CA ARG A 93 -3.63 19.62 1.44
C ARG A 93 -4.79 18.72 1.85
N LEU A 94 -5.11 18.66 3.14
CA LEU A 94 -6.22 17.87 3.66
C LEU A 94 -7.57 18.31 3.06
N ALA A 95 -7.85 19.61 3.05
CA ALA A 95 -9.09 20.14 2.47
C ALA A 95 -9.24 19.80 0.98
N ARG A 96 -8.14 19.85 0.21
CA ARG A 96 -8.12 19.42 -1.20
C ARG A 96 -8.33 17.92 -1.36
N ARG A 97 -7.71 17.09 -0.53
CA ARG A 97 -7.95 15.64 -0.52
C ARG A 97 -9.40 15.30 -0.22
N GLN A 98 -10.00 15.95 0.77
CA GLN A 98 -11.40 15.72 1.16
C GLN A 98 -12.40 16.19 0.10
N SER A 99 -12.07 17.22 -0.69
CA SER A 99 -12.95 17.73 -1.75
C SER A 99 -12.76 17.02 -3.09
N LEU A 100 -11.50 16.78 -3.49
CA LEU A 100 -11.15 16.24 -4.82
C LEU A 100 -10.90 14.73 -4.76
N SER A 101 -9.97 14.27 -3.93
CA SER A 101 -9.57 12.86 -3.89
C SER A 101 -10.72 11.97 -3.40
N ARG A 102 -11.53 12.44 -2.44
CA ARG A 102 -12.75 11.73 -2.02
C ARG A 102 -13.70 11.49 -3.18
N HIS A 103 -13.92 12.50 -4.03
CA HIS A 103 -14.80 12.36 -5.19
C HIS A 103 -14.26 11.30 -6.17
N VAL A 104 -12.95 11.29 -6.43
CA VAL A 104 -12.33 10.27 -7.30
C VAL A 104 -12.43 8.88 -6.68
N LEU A 105 -12.23 8.75 -5.37
CA LEU A 105 -12.45 7.50 -4.64
C LEU A 105 -13.89 7.01 -4.80
N ASP A 106 -14.88 7.88 -4.73
CA ASP A 106 -16.29 7.51 -4.93
C ASP A 106 -16.54 7.07 -6.39
N GLN A 107 -15.88 7.69 -7.37
CA GLN A 107 -15.92 7.23 -8.77
C GLN A 107 -15.31 5.84 -8.95
N ILE A 108 -14.23 5.51 -8.21
CA ILE A 108 -13.64 4.17 -8.22
C ILE A 108 -14.64 3.16 -7.69
N ASP A 109 -15.29 3.43 -6.55
CA ASP A 109 -16.30 2.53 -5.98
C ASP A 109 -17.51 2.35 -6.91
N ALA A 110 -17.97 3.45 -7.52
CA ALA A 110 -19.06 3.42 -8.50
C ALA A 110 -18.68 2.59 -9.72
N TYR A 111 -17.45 2.72 -10.24
CA TYR A 111 -16.98 1.93 -11.36
C TYR A 111 -16.86 0.44 -11.00
N LEU A 112 -16.31 0.13 -9.83
CA LEU A 112 -16.25 -1.23 -9.30
C LEU A 112 -17.65 -1.83 -9.11
N SER A 113 -18.69 -1.01 -8.93
CA SER A 113 -20.08 -1.47 -8.78
C SER A 113 -20.89 -1.43 -10.08
N SER A 114 -20.27 -1.00 -11.18
CA SER A 114 -20.94 -0.85 -12.48
C SER A 114 -21.12 -2.17 -13.23
N ASP A 115 -21.95 -2.15 -14.26
CA ASP A 115 -22.16 -3.32 -15.13
C ASP A 115 -20.86 -3.79 -15.82
N ALA A 116 -19.94 -2.87 -16.13
CA ALA A 116 -18.64 -3.21 -16.71
C ALA A 116 -17.80 -4.13 -15.79
N MET A 117 -18.09 -4.12 -14.49
CA MET A 117 -17.45 -4.94 -13.45
C MET A 117 -18.39 -6.01 -12.88
N SER A 118 -19.54 -6.24 -13.53
CA SER A 118 -20.49 -7.29 -13.14
C SER A 118 -19.90 -8.69 -13.38
N THR A 119 -20.50 -9.71 -12.76
CA THR A 119 -20.04 -11.10 -12.88
C THR A 119 -20.13 -11.67 -14.29
N LEU A 120 -20.93 -11.05 -15.17
CA LEU A 120 -21.02 -11.39 -16.59
C LEU A 120 -19.77 -10.96 -17.36
N ASN A 121 -19.14 -9.85 -16.96
CA ASN A 121 -17.97 -9.28 -17.61
C ASN A 121 -16.66 -9.64 -16.90
N VAL A 122 -16.68 -9.71 -15.57
CA VAL A 122 -15.52 -9.96 -14.72
C VAL A 122 -15.90 -10.97 -13.63
N LEU A 123 -15.55 -12.24 -13.85
CA LEU A 123 -15.80 -13.29 -12.86
C LEU A 123 -15.04 -12.99 -11.55
N PRO A 124 -15.61 -13.26 -10.36
CA PRO A 124 -14.96 -12.96 -9.09
C PRO A 124 -13.57 -13.59 -8.91
N LYS A 125 -13.34 -14.76 -9.52
CA LYS A 125 -12.07 -15.50 -9.48
C LYS A 125 -11.12 -15.19 -10.64
N SER A 126 -11.51 -14.32 -11.58
CA SER A 126 -10.57 -13.81 -12.59
C SER A 126 -9.49 -12.95 -11.92
N ASN A 127 -8.36 -12.74 -12.59
CA ASN A 127 -7.29 -11.88 -12.08
C ASN A 127 -7.82 -10.47 -11.74
N LEU A 128 -8.64 -9.87 -12.63
CA LEU A 128 -9.25 -8.57 -12.37
C LEU A 128 -10.30 -8.64 -11.25
N GLY A 129 -11.08 -9.72 -11.14
CA GLY A 129 -12.01 -9.93 -10.03
C GLY A 129 -11.32 -9.97 -8.66
N ILE A 130 -10.14 -10.60 -8.60
CA ILE A 130 -9.29 -10.63 -7.40
C ILE A 130 -8.70 -9.25 -7.12
N ALA A 131 -8.20 -8.54 -8.13
CA ALA A 131 -7.66 -7.18 -7.98
C ALA A 131 -8.74 -6.16 -7.55
N ALA A 132 -9.94 -6.25 -8.11
CA ALA A 132 -11.09 -5.45 -7.70
C ALA A 132 -11.50 -5.75 -6.25
N SER A 133 -11.51 -7.03 -5.87
CA SER A 133 -11.79 -7.44 -4.48
C SER A 133 -10.75 -6.90 -3.51
N TYR A 134 -9.48 -6.82 -3.91
CA TYR A 134 -8.44 -6.17 -3.11
C TYR A 134 -8.78 -4.71 -2.81
N VAL A 135 -9.17 -3.92 -3.82
CA VAL A 135 -9.57 -2.52 -3.62
C VAL A 135 -10.79 -2.42 -2.71
N ARG A 136 -11.84 -3.22 -2.96
CA ARG A 136 -13.07 -3.21 -2.15
C ARG A 136 -12.80 -3.58 -0.69
N ASN A 137 -12.06 -4.66 -0.45
CA ASN A 137 -11.77 -5.16 0.90
C ASN A 137 -10.87 -4.21 1.71
N HIS A 138 -10.15 -3.33 1.04
CA HIS A 138 -9.20 -2.40 1.66
C HIS A 138 -9.59 -0.94 1.46
N ARG A 139 -10.86 -0.66 1.12
CA ARG A 139 -11.35 0.69 0.86
C ARG A 139 -11.02 1.65 2.00
N ASP A 140 -11.33 1.29 3.24
CA ASP A 140 -11.09 2.17 4.38
C ASP A 140 -9.60 2.45 4.55
N ALA A 141 -8.74 1.44 4.42
CA ALA A 141 -7.29 1.59 4.52
C ALA A 141 -6.71 2.42 3.36
N LEU A 142 -7.24 2.25 2.14
CA LEU A 142 -6.86 3.01 0.94
C LEU A 142 -7.36 4.46 1.00
N SER A 143 -8.32 4.78 1.87
CA SER A 143 -8.89 6.12 2.02
C SER A 143 -8.22 6.92 3.15
N ARG A 144 -7.37 6.33 3.99
CA ARG A 144 -6.78 7.03 5.15
C ARG A 144 -5.99 8.28 4.80
N PHE A 145 -5.35 8.32 3.63
CA PHE A 145 -4.62 9.51 3.20
C PHE A 145 -5.51 10.76 3.06
N ILE A 146 -6.82 10.61 2.84
CA ILE A 146 -7.76 11.74 2.79
C ILE A 146 -8.32 12.15 4.16
N GLU A 147 -7.96 11.43 5.22
CA GLU A 147 -8.35 11.71 6.61
C GLU A 147 -7.23 12.41 7.38
N ASP A 148 -5.97 12.12 7.03
CA ASP A 148 -4.78 12.64 7.69
C ASP A 148 -3.76 13.14 6.63
N PRO A 149 -3.39 14.44 6.63
CA PRO A 149 -2.42 14.96 5.68
C PRO A 149 -1.05 14.31 5.81
N SER A 150 -0.67 13.78 6.98
CA SER A 150 0.64 13.15 7.22
C SER A 150 0.79 11.80 6.52
N ILE A 151 -0.32 11.17 6.11
CA ILE A 151 -0.32 9.88 5.43
C ILE A 151 -0.11 10.12 3.92
N PRO A 152 1.01 9.66 3.32
CA PRO A 152 1.15 9.65 1.87
C PRO A 152 0.22 8.61 1.21
N ILE A 153 -0.11 8.85 -0.06
CA ILE A 153 -0.98 7.97 -0.87
C ILE A 153 -0.34 6.58 -1.13
N ASP A 154 0.99 6.49 -1.08
CA ASP A 154 1.74 5.25 -1.21
C ASP A 154 3.04 5.27 -0.39
N ASN A 155 3.74 4.14 -0.39
CA ASN A 155 5.03 3.97 0.27
C ASN A 155 6.18 3.79 -0.74
N ASN A 156 6.07 4.36 -1.95
CA ASN A 156 7.06 4.15 -3.01
C ASN A 156 8.48 4.57 -2.59
N ASP A 157 8.63 5.63 -1.80
CA ASP A 157 9.94 6.05 -1.29
C ASP A 157 10.59 4.95 -0.43
N CYS A 158 9.79 4.28 0.40
CA CYS A 158 10.24 3.13 1.16
C CYS A 158 10.60 1.95 0.24
N GLU A 159 9.75 1.62 -0.74
CA GLU A 159 10.02 0.56 -1.72
C GLU A 159 11.29 0.82 -2.55
N GLN A 160 11.57 2.08 -2.91
CA GLN A 160 12.77 2.44 -3.65
C GLN A 160 14.04 2.16 -2.84
N LEU A 161 14.02 2.46 -1.54
CA LEU A 161 15.12 2.13 -0.65
C LEU A 161 15.28 0.60 -0.47
N MET A 162 14.17 -0.16 -0.45
CA MET A 162 14.20 -1.63 -0.44
C MET A 162 14.90 -2.24 -1.67
N LYS A 163 14.99 -1.53 -2.81
CA LYS A 163 15.74 -2.02 -3.98
C LYS A 163 17.22 -2.27 -3.67
N ARG A 164 17.82 -1.50 -2.74
CA ARG A 164 19.20 -1.73 -2.29
C ARG A 164 19.34 -3.09 -1.61
N VAL A 165 18.38 -3.44 -0.75
CA VAL A 165 18.30 -4.74 -0.09
C VAL A 165 18.10 -5.88 -1.10
N ALA A 166 17.20 -5.67 -2.07
CA ALA A 166 16.94 -6.66 -3.12
C ALA A 166 18.20 -6.96 -3.96
N THR A 167 18.97 -5.92 -4.31
CA THR A 167 20.27 -6.07 -4.99
C THR A 167 21.28 -6.80 -4.10
N GLY A 168 21.37 -6.43 -2.81
CA GLY A 168 22.25 -7.12 -1.86
C GLY A 168 21.93 -8.61 -1.73
N ARG A 169 20.63 -8.97 -1.69
CA ARG A 169 20.17 -10.37 -1.68
C ARG A 169 20.58 -11.14 -2.94
N LYS A 170 20.59 -10.48 -4.11
CA LYS A 170 21.03 -11.11 -5.36
C LYS A 170 22.54 -11.44 -5.33
N ASN A 171 23.33 -10.64 -4.62
CA ASN A 171 24.78 -10.81 -4.53
C ASN A 171 25.22 -11.70 -3.34
N GLY A 172 24.34 -11.94 -2.37
CA GLY A 172 24.58 -12.86 -1.25
C GLY A 172 23.38 -13.77 -1.01
N LEU A 173 23.42 -14.97 -1.61
CA LEU A 173 22.31 -15.94 -1.57
C LEU A 173 21.90 -16.37 -0.15
N PHE A 174 22.84 -16.36 0.80
CA PHE A 174 22.63 -16.89 2.15
C PHE A 174 23.16 -15.96 3.24
N LYS A 175 22.46 -15.93 4.37
CA LYS A 175 23.00 -15.44 5.65
C LYS A 175 23.34 -16.67 6.48
N GLY A 176 24.63 -16.90 6.74
CA GLY A 176 25.12 -18.16 7.30
C GLY A 176 24.80 -18.41 8.78
N SER A 177 24.19 -17.45 9.47
CA SER A 177 23.74 -17.57 10.86
C SER A 177 22.74 -16.46 11.21
N LEU A 178 22.02 -16.63 12.33
CA LEU A 178 21.14 -15.60 12.90
C LEU A 178 21.87 -14.27 13.09
N ALA A 179 23.03 -14.32 13.75
CA ALA A 179 23.87 -13.16 14.00
C ALA A 179 24.37 -12.50 12.70
N ALA A 180 24.53 -13.26 11.61
CA ALA A 180 24.86 -12.69 10.30
C ALA A 180 23.67 -11.98 9.65
N GLY A 181 22.44 -12.43 9.91
CA GLY A 181 21.20 -11.74 9.54
C GLY A 181 21.05 -10.40 10.25
N GLU A 182 21.16 -10.41 11.58
CA GLU A 182 21.10 -9.20 12.42
C GLU A 182 22.17 -8.17 12.03
N ARG A 183 23.43 -8.60 11.87
CA ARG A 183 24.50 -7.70 11.41
C ARG A 183 24.21 -7.12 10.02
N ALA A 184 23.61 -7.90 9.13
CA ALA A 184 23.25 -7.40 7.81
C ALA A 184 22.14 -6.33 7.90
N ALA A 185 21.14 -6.52 8.76
CA ALA A 185 20.09 -5.53 8.99
C ALA A 185 20.63 -4.23 9.62
N ASN A 186 21.55 -4.34 10.59
CA ASN A 186 22.24 -3.18 11.17
C ASN A 186 23.06 -2.41 10.13
N LEU A 187 23.80 -3.11 9.26
CA LEU A 187 24.55 -2.47 8.18
C LEU A 187 23.61 -1.77 7.17
N LEU A 188 22.51 -2.41 6.79
CA LEU A 188 21.52 -1.82 5.88
C LEU A 188 20.83 -0.58 6.48
N THR A 189 20.72 -0.51 7.80
CA THR A 189 20.12 0.63 8.51
C THR A 189 21.00 1.89 8.45
N ILE A 190 22.32 1.73 8.40
CA ILE A 190 23.28 2.85 8.48
C ILE A 190 23.69 3.38 7.09
N ILE A 191 23.46 2.62 6.00
CA ILE A 191 23.94 2.89 4.63
C ILE A 191 22.81 3.38 3.70
#